data_AF-V2Y131-F1
#
_entry.id   AF-V2Y131-F1
#
_cell.length_a   1.000
_cell.length_b   1.000
_cell.length_c   1.000
_cell.angle_alpha   90.00
_cell.angle_beta   90.00
_cell.angle_gamma   90.00
#
_symmetry.space_group_name_H-M   'P 1'
#
loop_
_entity.id
_entity.type
_entity.pdbx_description
1 polymer ?
#
loop_
_entity_poly.entity_id
_entity_poly.type
_entity_poly.pdbx_seq_one_letter_code
_entity_poly.pdbx_strand_id
1 'polypeptide(L)'
;MEREPQKCKQCGREIYFDGICADCRAENQKKEILALKEEEIDIRIKEICEEIEATGDLDKNHGIFIKLLDYRDINTSKIAETAFKHKVFYPCELYKDASEDIVKSMTEMIKQDDIKDGLAGHLLLCLAAAGGDEVYQTFLELEKHPKEWRKKLYVNPSFYATYGGWSYDKEGNFIKTNFDQCYPLIKGTSEEKKKSPVKIGIRTDENCPKCGCTVVNLMEIDGRDKRLDFIGIDGVIKAKCCPNCFQFSDGDFCRYTVDGESEAIFGEDSFRGEDYLGDIGVEELASNTFVLGDKPVPLRFAADWDGGSSVGGFAFWIQDCEIKMCPDCGKPMKYLAQIQWDTVLDGMEGNAYIEICKDCKTIVMLHQQT
;
A
#
# COMPACT_ATOMS: atom_id res chain seq x y z
N MET A 1 -21.02 -15.71 -29.01
CA MET A 1 -21.20 -16.91 -28.17
C MET A 1 -21.26 -16.42 -26.74
N GLU A 2 -22.45 -16.40 -26.14
CA GLU A 2 -22.56 -16.23 -24.69
C GLU A 2 -21.80 -17.38 -24.03
N ARG A 3 -20.90 -17.05 -23.10
CA ARG A 3 -20.17 -18.08 -22.36
C ARG A 3 -21.10 -18.60 -21.27
N GLU A 4 -21.36 -19.90 -21.26
CA GLU A 4 -22.18 -20.52 -20.21
C GLU A 4 -21.48 -20.39 -18.85
N PRO A 5 -22.22 -20.10 -17.76
CA PRO A 5 -21.65 -20.08 -16.42
C PRO A 5 -21.15 -21.47 -16.02
N GLN A 6 -19.88 -21.54 -15.62
CA GLN A 6 -19.20 -22.73 -15.12
C GLN A 6 -18.77 -22.51 -13.67
N LYS A 7 -18.25 -23.55 -13.01
CA LYS A 7 -17.72 -23.45 -11.64
C LYS A 7 -16.21 -23.61 -11.65
N CYS A 8 -15.53 -22.79 -10.85
CA CYS A 8 -14.10 -22.88 -10.60
C CYS A 8 -13.77 -24.28 -10.09
N LYS A 9 -12.80 -24.95 -10.73
CA LYS A 9 -12.36 -26.31 -10.38
C LYS A 9 -11.73 -26.43 -8.98
N GLN A 10 -11.40 -25.32 -8.31
CA GLN A 10 -10.78 -25.29 -6.98
C GLN A 10 -11.76 -24.81 -5.89
N CYS A 11 -12.39 -23.64 -6.06
CA CYS A 11 -13.25 -23.06 -5.01
C CYS A 11 -14.75 -23.17 -5.30
N GLY A 12 -15.16 -23.61 -6.49
CA GLY A 12 -16.57 -23.70 -6.86
C GLY A 12 -17.27 -22.37 -7.13
N ARG A 13 -16.57 -21.22 -7.13
CA ARG A 13 -17.14 -19.91 -7.56
C ARG A 13 -17.59 -19.98 -9.02
N GLU A 14 -18.65 -19.26 -9.36
CA GLU A 14 -19.06 -19.10 -10.75
C GLU A 14 -18.01 -18.35 -11.59
N ILE A 15 -17.69 -18.89 -12.76
CA ILE A 15 -16.74 -18.33 -13.73
C ILE A 15 -17.25 -18.60 -15.15
N TYR A 16 -16.83 -17.80 -16.12
CA TYR A 16 -17.29 -17.91 -17.52
C TYR A 16 -16.22 -18.50 -18.46
N PHE A 17 -15.37 -19.37 -17.92
CA PHE A 17 -14.32 -20.07 -18.67
C PHE A 17 -13.97 -21.40 -17.98
N ASP A 18 -13.39 -22.34 -18.72
CA ASP A 18 -12.95 -23.61 -18.12
C ASP A 18 -11.66 -23.40 -17.30
N GLY A 19 -11.66 -23.81 -16.03
CA GLY A 19 -10.46 -23.79 -15.19
C GLY A 19 -10.65 -23.31 -13.76
N ILE A 20 -9.63 -22.64 -13.24
CA ILE A 20 -9.58 -22.05 -11.89
C ILE A 20 -9.72 -20.52 -11.95
N CYS A 21 -10.42 -19.92 -10.98
CA CYS A 21 -10.65 -18.48 -10.95
C CYS A 21 -9.36 -17.71 -10.67
N ALA A 22 -9.36 -16.39 -10.91
CA ALA A 22 -8.20 -15.53 -10.70
C ALA A 22 -7.65 -15.64 -9.27
N ASP A 23 -8.51 -15.53 -8.26
CA ASP A 23 -8.13 -15.64 -6.84
C ASP A 23 -7.43 -16.99 -6.53
N CYS A 24 -7.93 -18.09 -7.10
CA CYS A 24 -7.32 -19.41 -6.90
C CYS A 24 -5.97 -19.53 -7.60
N ARG A 25 -5.77 -18.88 -8.76
CA ARG A 25 -4.46 -18.81 -9.42
C ARG A 25 -3.47 -18.00 -8.59
N ALA A 26 -3.87 -16.82 -8.12
CA ALA A 26 -3.04 -15.96 -7.27
C ALA A 26 -2.62 -16.71 -6.00
N GLU A 27 -3.57 -17.34 -5.30
CA GLU A 27 -3.27 -18.12 -4.09
C GLU A 27 -2.36 -19.33 -4.35
N ASN A 28 -2.53 -20.03 -5.48
CA ASN A 28 -1.64 -21.14 -5.84
C ASN A 28 -0.22 -20.64 -6.16
N GLN A 29 -0.11 -19.55 -6.92
CA GLN A 29 1.19 -18.96 -7.24
C GLN A 29 1.90 -18.47 -5.98
N LYS A 30 1.19 -17.81 -5.07
CA LYS A 30 1.74 -17.43 -3.77
C LYS A 30 2.25 -18.63 -2.98
N LYS A 31 1.51 -19.73 -2.94
CA LYS A 31 1.98 -20.99 -2.31
C LYS A 31 3.24 -21.54 -2.97
N GLU A 32 3.33 -21.49 -4.30
CA GLU A 32 4.52 -21.92 -5.03
C GLU A 32 5.74 -21.06 -4.65
N ILE A 33 5.60 -19.73 -4.60
CA ILE A 33 6.67 -18.80 -4.21
C ILE A 33 7.11 -19.02 -2.75
N LEU A 34 6.15 -19.19 -1.85
CA LEU A 34 6.42 -19.47 -0.44
C LEU A 34 7.06 -20.85 -0.22
N ALA A 35 6.87 -21.79 -1.14
CA ALA A 35 7.45 -23.13 -1.08
C ALA A 35 8.86 -23.22 -1.68
N LEU A 36 9.33 -22.20 -2.40
CA LEU A 36 10.67 -22.19 -2.99
C LEU A 36 11.74 -22.32 -1.91
N LYS A 37 12.73 -23.17 -2.15
CA LYS A 37 13.94 -23.25 -1.33
C LYS A 37 14.88 -22.09 -1.67
N GLU A 38 15.82 -21.81 -0.77
CA GLU A 38 16.80 -20.74 -0.97
C GLU A 38 17.62 -20.95 -2.26
N GLU A 39 17.99 -22.19 -2.60
CA GLU A 39 18.71 -22.45 -3.85
C GLU A 39 17.86 -22.17 -5.10
N GLU A 40 16.54 -22.35 -5.01
CA GLU A 40 15.62 -22.04 -6.10
C GLU A 40 15.40 -20.53 -6.23
N ILE A 41 15.38 -19.80 -5.11
CA ILE A 41 15.35 -18.33 -5.10
C ILE A 41 16.63 -17.77 -5.73
N ASP A 42 17.80 -18.30 -5.37
CA ASP A 42 19.08 -17.90 -5.96
C ASP A 42 19.10 -18.09 -7.49
N ILE A 43 18.50 -19.18 -7.97
CA ILE A 43 18.31 -19.41 -9.42
C ILE A 43 17.42 -18.31 -10.01
N ARG A 44 16.29 -17.96 -9.39
CA ARG A 44 15.41 -16.89 -9.89
C ARG A 44 16.09 -15.51 -9.89
N ILE A 45 16.86 -15.19 -8.85
CA ILE A 45 17.64 -13.95 -8.78
C ILE A 45 18.67 -13.91 -9.92
N LYS A 46 19.31 -15.04 -10.22
CA LYS A 46 20.23 -15.15 -11.35
C LYS A 46 19.51 -14.95 -12.69
N GLU A 47 18.34 -15.57 -12.90
CA GLU A 47 17.52 -15.39 -14.11
C GLU A 47 17.12 -13.91 -14.32
N ILE A 48 16.75 -13.20 -13.25
CA ILE A 48 16.45 -11.76 -13.27
C ILE A 48 17.68 -10.95 -13.69
N CYS A 49 18.85 -11.23 -13.11
CA CYS A 49 20.08 -10.55 -13.47
C CYS A 49 20.48 -10.82 -14.94
N GLU A 50 20.40 -12.08 -15.38
CA GLU A 50 20.73 -12.48 -16.76
C GLU A 50 19.81 -11.80 -17.78
N GLU A 51 18.52 -11.63 -17.46
CA GLU A 51 17.61 -10.85 -18.31
C GLU A 51 18.08 -9.40 -18.42
N ILE A 52 18.27 -8.71 -17.30
CA ILE A 52 18.72 -7.31 -17.27
C ILE A 52 20.03 -7.13 -18.05
N GLU A 53 20.99 -8.06 -17.90
CA GLU A 53 22.26 -8.01 -18.64
C GLU A 53 22.07 -8.16 -20.16
N ALA A 54 21.14 -9.02 -20.57
CA ALA A 54 20.92 -9.36 -21.97
C ALA A 54 20.03 -8.34 -22.70
N THR A 55 19.03 -7.77 -22.02
CA THR A 55 18.00 -6.91 -22.64
C THR A 55 18.16 -5.45 -22.26
N GLY A 56 18.78 -5.14 -21.11
CA GLY A 56 18.74 -3.80 -20.53
C GLY A 56 17.37 -3.43 -19.98
N ASP A 57 16.54 -4.43 -19.62
CA ASP A 57 15.19 -4.26 -19.09
C ASP A 57 14.77 -5.45 -18.20
N LEU A 58 13.69 -5.31 -17.44
CA LEU A 58 13.09 -6.38 -16.63
C LEU A 58 11.60 -6.52 -16.98
N ASP A 59 11.31 -7.21 -18.08
CA ASP A 59 9.94 -7.42 -18.56
C ASP A 59 9.43 -8.82 -18.22
N LYS A 60 10.18 -9.85 -18.64
CA LYS A 60 9.75 -11.25 -18.55
C LYS A 60 9.72 -11.71 -17.10
N ASN A 61 10.74 -11.35 -16.34
CA ASN A 61 10.85 -11.71 -14.93
C ASN A 61 10.31 -10.63 -13.96
N HIS A 62 9.63 -9.58 -14.45
CA HIS A 62 9.03 -8.55 -13.58
C HIS A 62 8.10 -9.16 -12.52
N GLY A 63 7.14 -9.98 -12.95
CA GLY A 63 6.15 -10.57 -12.05
C GLY A 63 6.76 -11.53 -11.01
N ILE A 64 7.81 -12.28 -11.37
CA ILE A 64 8.50 -13.15 -10.41
C ILE A 64 9.36 -12.34 -9.44
N PHE A 65 10.00 -11.26 -9.90
CA PHE A 65 10.75 -10.34 -9.05
C PHE A 65 9.86 -9.73 -7.97
N ILE A 66 8.72 -9.14 -8.34
CA ILE A 66 7.75 -8.56 -7.40
C ILE A 66 7.27 -9.61 -6.40
N LYS A 67 6.90 -10.81 -6.86
CA LYS A 67 6.41 -11.87 -5.96
C LYS A 67 7.45 -12.40 -4.98
N LEU A 68 8.71 -12.50 -5.41
CA LEU A 68 9.82 -12.84 -4.52
C LEU A 68 10.05 -11.73 -3.49
N LEU A 69 9.97 -10.47 -3.90
CA LEU A 69 10.09 -9.34 -2.98
C LEU A 69 8.95 -9.33 -1.95
N ASP A 70 7.71 -9.43 -2.41
CA ASP A 70 6.52 -9.24 -1.58
C ASP A 70 6.26 -10.42 -0.64
N TYR A 71 6.55 -11.65 -1.08
CA TYR A 71 6.29 -12.85 -0.26
C TYR A 71 7.52 -13.41 0.44
N ARG A 72 8.74 -13.05 0.01
CA ARG A 72 9.99 -13.59 0.58
C ARG A 72 10.99 -12.54 1.05
N ASP A 73 10.74 -11.25 0.81
CA ASP A 73 11.67 -10.15 1.14
C ASP A 73 13.10 -10.42 0.68
N ILE A 74 13.25 -10.85 -0.57
CA ILE A 74 14.57 -11.19 -1.12
C ILE A 74 15.54 -10.02 -1.00
N ASN A 75 16.82 -10.34 -0.84
CA ASN A 75 17.89 -9.35 -0.88
C ASN A 75 18.13 -8.91 -2.33
N THR A 76 17.95 -7.61 -2.62
CA THR A 76 18.08 -7.08 -3.98
C THR A 76 19.47 -6.54 -4.31
N SER A 77 20.46 -6.60 -3.42
CA SER A 77 21.80 -6.01 -3.62
C SER A 77 22.46 -6.41 -4.95
N LYS A 78 22.48 -7.71 -5.27
CA LYS A 78 23.03 -8.23 -6.54
C LYS A 78 22.23 -7.74 -7.75
N ILE A 79 20.89 -7.66 -7.62
CA ILE A 79 20.02 -7.14 -8.67
C ILE A 79 20.29 -5.65 -8.89
N ALA A 80 20.45 -4.87 -7.82
CA ALA A 80 20.78 -3.45 -7.87
C ALA A 80 22.13 -3.21 -8.57
N GLU A 81 23.17 -4.01 -8.26
CA GLU A 81 24.47 -3.96 -8.94
C GLU A 81 24.34 -4.16 -10.45
N THR A 82 23.64 -5.22 -10.86
CA THR A 82 23.40 -5.52 -12.27
C THR A 82 22.55 -4.45 -12.95
N ALA A 83 21.44 -4.04 -12.33
CA ALA A 83 20.54 -3.00 -12.84
C ALA A 83 21.28 -1.67 -13.03
N PHE A 84 22.08 -1.24 -12.05
CA PHE A 84 22.83 0.01 -12.12
C PHE A 84 23.84 0.00 -13.27
N LYS A 85 24.61 -1.09 -13.40
CA LYS A 85 25.60 -1.28 -14.48
C LYS A 85 24.95 -1.20 -15.87
N HIS A 86 23.72 -1.69 -16.00
CA HIS A 86 22.96 -1.72 -17.25
C HIS A 86 21.98 -0.54 -17.40
N LYS A 87 22.00 0.42 -16.44
CA LYS A 87 21.17 1.64 -16.43
C LYS A 87 19.66 1.37 -16.38
N VAL A 88 19.26 0.31 -15.69
CA VAL A 88 17.85 -0.03 -15.43
C VAL A 88 17.42 0.57 -14.08
N PHE A 89 16.44 1.47 -14.10
CA PHE A 89 15.96 2.20 -12.92
C PHE A 89 14.46 2.01 -12.66
N TYR A 90 13.90 0.95 -13.24
CA TYR A 90 12.51 0.55 -13.03
C TYR A 90 12.41 -0.99 -13.00
N PRO A 91 11.61 -1.58 -12.09
CA PRO A 91 10.94 -0.93 -10.96
C PRO A 91 11.96 -0.40 -9.92
N CYS A 92 11.53 0.52 -9.04
CA CYS A 92 12.48 1.19 -8.13
C CYS A 92 13.00 0.26 -7.02
N GLU A 93 12.21 -0.75 -6.69
CA GLU A 93 12.42 -1.79 -5.69
C GLU A 93 13.67 -2.64 -5.98
N LEU A 94 14.16 -2.63 -7.23
CA LEU A 94 15.45 -3.23 -7.58
C LEU A 94 16.57 -2.73 -6.64
N TYR A 95 16.44 -1.50 -6.16
CA TYR A 95 17.43 -0.81 -5.33
C TYR A 95 17.13 -0.86 -3.82
N LYS A 96 16.14 -1.65 -3.36
CA LYS A 96 15.78 -1.77 -1.92
C LYS A 96 17.01 -2.01 -1.03
N ASP A 97 17.87 -2.95 -1.42
CA ASP A 97 19.09 -3.31 -0.69
C ASP A 97 20.36 -2.88 -1.44
N ALA A 98 20.31 -1.75 -2.17
CA ALA A 98 21.47 -1.23 -2.89
C ALA A 98 22.63 -0.93 -1.94
N SER A 99 23.86 -1.21 -2.37
CA SER A 99 25.06 -0.91 -1.59
C SER A 99 25.31 0.60 -1.45
N GLU A 100 26.05 1.00 -0.42
CA GLU A 100 26.44 2.40 -0.19
C GLU A 100 27.10 3.02 -1.43
N ASP A 101 27.95 2.27 -2.15
CA ASP A 101 28.61 2.75 -3.36
C ASP A 101 27.62 3.03 -4.50
N ILE A 102 26.57 2.22 -4.65
CA ILE A 102 25.52 2.43 -5.65
C ILE A 102 24.65 3.63 -5.25
N VAL A 103 24.26 3.72 -3.99
CA VAL A 103 23.50 4.86 -3.44
C VAL A 103 24.25 6.17 -3.67
N LYS A 104 25.55 6.19 -3.37
CA LYS A 104 26.42 7.33 -3.64
C LYS A 104 26.49 7.66 -5.13
N SER A 105 26.65 6.65 -5.98
CA SER A 105 26.69 6.86 -7.44
C SER A 105 25.39 7.46 -7.98
N MET A 106 24.23 6.95 -7.53
CA MET A 106 22.92 7.52 -7.87
C MET A 106 22.75 8.96 -7.32
N THR A 107 23.26 9.21 -6.12
CA THR A 107 23.28 10.55 -5.48
C THR A 107 24.12 11.55 -6.28
N GLU A 108 25.29 11.14 -6.78
CA GLU A 108 26.11 11.97 -7.65
C GLU A 108 25.42 12.25 -8.99
N MET A 109 24.72 11.26 -9.56
CA MET A 109 23.95 11.42 -10.80
C MET A 109 22.81 12.42 -10.65
N ILE A 110 21.97 12.30 -9.60
CA ILE A 110 20.81 13.20 -9.42
C ILE A 110 21.21 14.66 -9.16
N LYS A 111 22.42 14.90 -8.65
CA LYS A 111 22.95 16.25 -8.40
C LYS A 111 23.50 16.95 -9.66
N GLN A 112 23.61 16.25 -10.79
CA GLN A 112 24.04 16.83 -12.07
C GLN A 112 22.97 17.80 -12.60
N ASP A 113 23.40 18.94 -13.13
CA ASP A 113 22.47 19.98 -13.61
C ASP A 113 21.85 19.65 -14.97
N ASP A 114 22.50 18.79 -15.77
CA ASP A 114 22.11 18.40 -17.13
C ASP A 114 21.39 17.04 -17.20
N ILE A 115 21.04 16.43 -16.06
CA ILE A 115 20.27 15.19 -16.02
C ILE A 115 18.91 15.35 -16.72
N LYS A 116 18.51 14.32 -17.47
CA LYS A 116 17.17 14.25 -18.06
C LYS A 116 16.12 14.08 -16.98
N ASP A 117 15.04 14.83 -17.06
CA ASP A 117 13.95 14.86 -16.08
C ASP A 117 13.35 13.47 -15.81
N GLY A 118 13.04 12.68 -16.84
CA GLY A 118 12.57 11.29 -16.63
C GLY A 118 13.54 10.42 -15.82
N LEU A 119 14.85 10.52 -16.09
CA LEU A 119 15.87 9.78 -15.32
C LEU A 119 15.96 10.31 -13.88
N ALA A 120 15.84 11.63 -13.68
CA ALA A 120 15.84 12.22 -12.35
C ALA A 120 14.69 11.69 -11.49
N GLY A 121 13.48 11.59 -12.07
CA GLY A 121 12.33 10.99 -11.41
C GLY A 121 12.57 9.53 -11.00
N HIS A 122 13.11 8.70 -11.91
CA HIS A 122 13.44 7.31 -11.59
C HIS A 122 14.52 7.18 -10.51
N LEU A 123 15.59 8.00 -10.56
CA LEU A 123 16.62 7.99 -9.52
C LEU A 123 16.07 8.39 -8.16
N LEU A 124 15.15 9.37 -8.09
CA LEU A 124 14.50 9.71 -6.83
C LEU A 124 13.70 8.52 -6.28
N LEU A 125 12.96 7.79 -7.12
CA LEU A 125 12.27 6.57 -6.68
C LEU A 125 13.25 5.48 -6.19
N CYS A 126 14.31 5.20 -6.93
CA CYS A 126 15.32 4.20 -6.55
C CYS A 126 16.03 4.57 -5.24
N LEU A 127 16.42 5.84 -5.09
CA LEU A 127 17.01 6.36 -3.86
C LEU A 127 16.03 6.26 -2.70
N ALA A 128 14.76 6.62 -2.89
CA ALA A 128 13.72 6.50 -1.87
C ALA A 128 13.57 5.06 -1.38
N ALA A 129 13.53 4.09 -2.32
CA ALA A 129 13.45 2.67 -2.02
C ALA A 129 14.67 2.13 -1.25
N ALA A 130 15.88 2.61 -1.58
CA ALA A 130 17.12 2.26 -0.86
C ALA A 130 17.15 2.86 0.55
N GLY A 131 16.69 4.11 0.70
CA GLY A 131 16.68 4.83 1.97
C GLY A 131 18.08 5.08 2.56
N GLY A 132 18.12 5.35 3.87
CA GLY A 132 19.35 5.63 4.60
C GLY A 132 19.70 7.11 4.73
N ASP A 133 20.68 7.41 5.59
CA ASP A 133 21.02 8.78 5.99
C ASP A 133 21.52 9.63 4.83
N GLU A 134 22.36 9.08 3.94
CA GLU A 134 22.87 9.80 2.76
C GLU A 134 21.75 10.17 1.79
N VAL A 135 20.81 9.25 1.55
CA VAL A 135 19.62 9.51 0.73
C VAL A 135 18.79 10.61 1.35
N TYR A 136 18.50 10.52 2.65
CA TYR A 136 17.70 11.52 3.35
C TYR A 136 18.34 12.92 3.27
N GLN A 137 19.66 13.04 3.49
CA GLN A 137 20.36 14.33 3.35
C GLN A 137 20.29 14.85 1.90
N THR A 138 20.42 13.97 0.92
CA THR A 138 20.32 14.35 -0.51
C THR A 138 18.92 14.86 -0.84
N PHE A 139 17.87 14.21 -0.36
CA PHE A 139 16.49 14.67 -0.55
C PHE A 139 16.25 16.03 0.10
N LEU A 140 16.74 16.22 1.33
CA LEU A 140 16.60 17.48 2.05
C LEU A 140 17.35 18.62 1.35
N GLU A 141 18.54 18.34 0.80
CA GLU A 141 19.31 19.29 -0.01
C GLU A 141 18.53 19.68 -1.27
N LEU A 142 18.01 18.70 -2.02
CA LEU A 142 17.25 18.94 -3.26
C LEU A 142 15.92 19.66 -3.01
N GLU A 143 15.29 19.46 -1.85
CA GLU A 143 14.07 20.19 -1.46
C GLU A 143 14.37 21.66 -1.15
N LYS A 144 15.44 21.94 -0.39
CA LYS A 144 15.83 23.30 0.03
C LYS A 144 16.51 24.09 -1.10
N HIS A 145 17.25 23.40 -1.95
CA HIS A 145 18.04 23.95 -3.04
C HIS A 145 17.73 23.20 -4.35
N PRO A 146 16.50 23.35 -4.88
CA PRO A 146 16.06 22.61 -6.04
C PRO A 146 16.91 22.94 -7.27
N LYS A 147 17.33 21.90 -7.96
CA LYS A 147 18.01 21.99 -9.26
C LYS A 147 17.05 22.42 -10.37
N GLU A 148 17.57 22.94 -11.48
CA GLU A 148 16.72 23.42 -12.59
C GLU A 148 15.86 22.31 -13.21
N TRP A 149 16.37 21.08 -13.32
CA TRP A 149 15.61 19.94 -13.84
C TRP A 149 14.37 19.63 -12.99
N ARG A 150 14.35 19.97 -11.70
CA ARG A 150 13.20 19.72 -10.82
C ARG A 150 11.94 20.46 -11.28
N LYS A 151 12.07 21.61 -11.96
CA LYS A 151 10.92 22.36 -12.50
C LYS A 151 10.17 21.61 -13.60
N LYS A 152 10.78 20.58 -14.18
CA LYS A 152 10.19 19.70 -15.19
C LYS A 152 9.47 18.50 -14.57
N LEU A 153 9.63 18.27 -13.27
CA LEU A 153 8.89 17.25 -12.54
C LEU A 153 7.59 17.85 -12.00
N TYR A 154 6.54 17.03 -11.90
CA TYR A 154 5.24 17.44 -11.38
C TYR A 154 5.26 17.70 -9.87
N VAL A 155 6.15 17.04 -9.13
CA VAL A 155 6.17 17.00 -7.67
C VAL A 155 7.56 17.30 -7.10
N ASN A 156 7.61 17.55 -5.80
CA ASN A 156 8.84 17.77 -5.02
C ASN A 156 9.54 16.43 -4.69
N PRO A 157 10.86 16.44 -4.43
CA PRO A 157 11.57 15.29 -3.84
C PRO A 157 10.86 14.65 -2.63
N SER A 158 10.26 15.46 -1.74
CA SER A 158 9.49 14.97 -0.59
C SER A 158 8.38 13.97 -0.93
N PHE A 159 7.78 14.09 -2.12
CA PHE A 159 6.77 13.16 -2.63
C PHE A 159 7.39 11.82 -3.04
N TYR A 160 8.55 11.83 -3.70
CA TYR A 160 9.24 10.60 -4.08
C TYR A 160 9.68 9.78 -2.85
N ALA A 161 10.01 10.46 -1.74
CA ALA A 161 10.43 9.80 -0.51
C ALA A 161 9.35 8.84 0.03
N THR A 162 8.05 9.15 -0.16
CA THR A 162 6.95 8.35 0.40
C THR A 162 6.87 6.96 -0.22
N TYR A 163 7.35 6.76 -1.45
CA TYR A 163 7.52 5.44 -2.05
C TYR A 163 8.49 4.55 -1.27
N GLY A 164 9.46 5.16 -0.58
CA GLY A 164 10.38 4.49 0.34
C GLY A 164 9.81 4.23 1.74
N GLY A 165 8.60 4.72 2.04
CA GLY A 165 7.98 4.61 3.37
C GLY A 165 8.50 5.64 4.39
N TRP A 166 9.03 6.76 3.91
CA TRP A 166 9.50 7.87 4.74
C TRP A 166 9.33 9.22 4.03
N SER A 167 9.42 10.31 4.79
CA SER A 167 9.41 11.69 4.29
C SER A 167 10.00 12.60 5.37
N TYR A 168 9.68 13.89 5.35
CA TYR A 168 10.08 14.85 6.37
C TYR A 168 9.00 15.90 6.64
N ASP A 169 9.02 16.50 7.83
CA ASP A 169 8.18 17.65 8.14
C ASP A 169 8.70 18.95 7.51
N LYS A 170 7.99 20.05 7.75
CA LYS A 170 8.33 21.37 7.20
C LYS A 170 9.66 21.91 7.75
N GLU A 171 10.05 21.46 8.94
CA GLU A 171 11.32 21.76 9.58
C GLU A 171 12.46 20.90 9.01
N GLY A 172 12.11 19.85 8.26
CA GLY A 172 13.02 18.93 7.60
C GLY A 172 13.37 17.71 8.44
N ASN A 173 12.69 17.44 9.56
CA ASN A 173 12.94 16.27 10.39
C ASN A 173 12.41 15.01 9.70
N PHE A 174 13.18 13.92 9.77
CA PHE A 174 12.80 12.62 9.21
C PHE A 174 11.51 12.07 9.85
N ILE A 175 10.58 11.61 9.02
CA ILE A 175 9.31 11.00 9.42
C ILE A 175 9.16 9.67 8.67
N LYS A 176 8.98 8.57 9.41
CA LYS A 176 8.52 7.32 8.81
C LYS A 176 7.05 7.47 8.43
N THR A 177 6.69 7.19 7.18
CA THR A 177 5.30 7.19 6.70
C THR A 177 4.71 5.78 6.68
N ASN A 178 5.52 4.74 6.94
CA ASN A 178 5.04 3.36 7.02
C ASN A 178 5.38 2.73 8.39
N PHE A 179 4.66 1.65 8.73
CA PHE A 179 5.01 0.80 9.87
C PHE A 179 5.99 -0.31 9.44
N ASP A 180 6.84 -0.73 10.36
CA ASP A 180 7.90 -1.73 10.16
C ASP A 180 7.45 -3.16 10.46
N GLN A 181 6.14 -3.37 10.55
CA GLN A 181 5.51 -4.69 10.57
C GLN A 181 4.32 -4.69 9.62
N CYS A 182 4.02 -5.86 9.08
CA CYS A 182 2.88 -6.09 8.21
C CYS A 182 2.17 -7.36 8.66
N TYR A 183 0.86 -7.28 8.88
CA TYR A 183 0.00 -8.42 9.17
C TYR A 183 -1.08 -8.52 8.10
N PRO A 184 -1.25 -9.70 7.48
CA PRO A 184 -2.27 -9.88 6.45
C PRO A 184 -3.65 -10.00 7.10
N LEU A 185 -4.68 -9.54 6.39
CA LEU A 185 -6.05 -9.91 6.70
C LEU A 185 -6.41 -11.15 5.86
N ILE A 186 -6.79 -12.22 6.54
CA ILE A 186 -7.08 -13.52 5.92
C ILE A 186 -8.55 -13.90 6.12
N LYS A 187 -9.09 -14.74 5.25
CA LYS A 187 -10.46 -15.27 5.40
C LYS A 187 -10.53 -16.18 6.62
N GLY A 188 -11.46 -15.88 7.52
CA GLY A 188 -11.85 -16.75 8.63
C GLY A 188 -13.35 -17.07 8.59
N THR A 189 -13.87 -17.42 9.74
CA THR A 189 -15.30 -17.64 10.02
C THR A 189 -15.92 -16.41 10.69
N SER A 190 -17.25 -16.32 10.69
CA SER A 190 -17.97 -15.23 11.38
C SER A 190 -17.68 -15.20 12.89
N GLU A 191 -17.41 -16.34 13.53
CA GLU A 191 -17.04 -16.41 14.94
C GLU A 191 -15.61 -15.94 15.21
N GLU A 192 -14.68 -16.20 14.28
CA GLU A 192 -13.32 -15.68 14.37
C GLU A 192 -13.31 -14.16 14.17
N LYS A 193 -14.10 -13.62 13.23
CA LYS A 193 -14.25 -12.16 13.03
C LYS A 193 -14.71 -11.45 14.30
N LYS A 194 -15.66 -12.02 15.06
CA LYS A 194 -16.13 -11.43 16.33
C LYS A 194 -14.99 -11.23 17.34
N LYS A 195 -14.03 -12.16 17.36
CA LYS A 195 -12.88 -12.19 18.27
C LYS A 195 -11.63 -11.52 17.70
N SER A 196 -11.61 -11.24 16.40
CA SER A 196 -10.45 -10.64 15.76
C SER A 196 -10.22 -9.22 16.31
N PRO A 197 -8.95 -8.84 16.56
CA PRO A 197 -8.62 -7.48 16.97
C PRO A 197 -8.76 -6.47 15.82
N VAL A 198 -8.91 -6.93 14.58
CA VAL A 198 -9.16 -6.07 13.41
C VAL A 198 -10.46 -6.51 12.76
N LYS A 199 -11.36 -5.55 12.51
CA LYS A 199 -12.66 -5.81 11.89
C LYS A 199 -12.92 -4.82 10.78
N ILE A 200 -13.35 -5.33 9.62
CA ILE A 200 -13.71 -4.50 8.46
C ILE A 200 -15.22 -4.30 8.41
N GLY A 201 -15.64 -3.06 8.15
CA GLY A 201 -17.00 -2.73 7.73
C GLY A 201 -18.06 -2.84 8.82
N ILE A 202 -17.77 -2.40 10.04
CA ILE A 202 -18.74 -2.47 11.13
C ILE A 202 -19.81 -1.38 10.94
N ARG A 203 -21.08 -1.79 10.80
CA ARG A 203 -22.22 -0.89 10.68
C ARG A 203 -22.36 -0.01 11.93
N THR A 204 -22.72 1.25 11.72
CA THR A 204 -23.13 2.18 12.80
C THR A 204 -24.61 2.52 12.65
N ASP A 205 -25.16 3.21 13.64
CA ASP A 205 -26.53 3.76 13.60
C ASP A 205 -26.59 5.16 12.96
N GLU A 206 -25.49 5.62 12.36
CA GLU A 206 -25.36 6.95 11.76
C GLU A 206 -25.59 6.90 10.24
N ASN A 207 -26.25 7.92 9.69
CA ASN A 207 -26.38 8.13 8.25
C ASN A 207 -25.52 9.31 7.81
N CYS A 208 -24.91 9.17 6.63
CA CYS A 208 -24.12 10.21 6.01
C CYS A 208 -25.01 11.43 5.71
N PRO A 209 -24.66 12.64 6.18
CA PRO A 209 -25.47 13.84 5.92
C PRO A 209 -25.42 14.29 4.46
N LYS A 210 -24.49 13.75 3.64
CA LYS A 210 -24.32 14.11 2.22
C LYS A 210 -25.18 13.26 1.28
N CYS A 211 -25.16 11.94 1.43
CA CYS A 211 -25.85 11.00 0.52
C CYS A 211 -26.92 10.12 1.18
N GLY A 212 -27.00 10.11 2.53
CA GLY A 212 -27.93 9.25 3.27
C GLY A 212 -27.44 7.82 3.54
N CYS A 213 -26.36 7.37 2.90
CA CYS A 213 -25.77 6.04 3.11
C CYS A 213 -25.40 5.80 4.57
N THR A 214 -25.49 4.56 5.04
CA THR A 214 -25.08 4.18 6.40
C THR A 214 -23.57 4.42 6.58
N VAL A 215 -23.20 5.15 7.63
CA VAL A 215 -21.80 5.33 8.05
C VAL A 215 -21.30 4.03 8.67
N VAL A 216 -20.05 3.68 8.40
CA VAL A 216 -19.41 2.46 8.92
C VAL A 216 -18.11 2.81 9.62
N ASN A 217 -17.70 1.99 10.58
CA ASN A 217 -16.29 1.86 10.92
C ASN A 217 -15.67 0.97 9.85
N LEU A 218 -15.05 1.59 8.85
CA LEU A 218 -14.40 0.89 7.75
C LEU A 218 -13.37 -0.11 8.29
N MET A 219 -12.65 0.29 9.33
CA MET A 219 -11.82 -0.60 10.12
C MET A 219 -11.90 -0.26 11.61
N GLU A 220 -12.11 -1.26 12.46
CA GLU A 220 -11.86 -1.19 13.90
C GLU A 220 -10.56 -1.93 14.22
N ILE A 221 -9.70 -1.33 15.04
CA ILE A 221 -8.40 -1.90 15.43
C ILE A 221 -8.29 -1.85 16.96
N ASP A 222 -8.15 -3.01 17.59
CA ASP A 222 -7.83 -3.17 19.00
C ASP A 222 -6.31 -3.30 19.19
N GLY A 223 -5.65 -2.17 19.49
CA GLY A 223 -4.20 -2.11 19.65
C GLY A 223 -3.66 -2.82 20.90
N ARG A 224 -4.54 -3.39 21.74
CA ARG A 224 -4.13 -4.22 22.91
C ARG A 224 -3.70 -5.64 22.51
N ASP A 225 -4.04 -6.08 21.29
CA ASP A 225 -3.49 -7.34 20.76
C ASP A 225 -2.00 -7.16 20.45
N LYS A 226 -1.16 -8.04 21.00
CA LYS A 226 0.30 -7.97 20.89
C LYS A 226 0.81 -7.90 19.44
N ARG A 227 0.06 -8.44 18.48
CA ARG A 227 0.42 -8.36 17.05
C ARG A 227 0.39 -6.93 16.53
N LEU A 228 -0.30 -6.03 17.21
CA LEU A 228 -0.52 -4.64 16.82
C LEU A 228 0.27 -3.65 17.70
N ASP A 229 1.15 -4.12 18.58
CA ASP A 229 1.99 -3.29 19.46
C ASP A 229 2.78 -2.22 18.66
N PHE A 230 3.17 -2.54 17.43
CA PHE A 230 3.91 -1.64 16.52
C PHE A 230 3.12 -0.37 16.14
N ILE A 231 1.79 -0.39 16.26
CA ILE A 231 0.94 0.79 16.06
C ILE A 231 1.13 1.77 17.21
N GLY A 232 1.36 1.27 18.43
CA GLY A 232 1.58 2.08 19.64
C GLY A 232 0.31 2.80 20.10
N ILE A 233 -0.82 2.11 20.12
CA ILE A 233 -2.10 2.58 20.64
C ILE A 233 -2.63 1.53 21.63
N ASP A 234 -2.83 1.91 22.89
CA ASP A 234 -3.37 1.04 23.94
C ASP A 234 -4.89 1.23 24.03
N GLY A 235 -5.65 0.47 23.24
CA GLY A 235 -7.12 0.49 23.20
C GLY A 235 -7.67 0.35 21.78
N VAL A 236 -8.99 0.52 21.64
CA VAL A 236 -9.68 0.41 20.34
C VAL A 236 -9.75 1.76 19.64
N ILE A 237 -9.46 1.77 18.33
CA ILE A 237 -9.70 2.92 17.44
C ILE A 237 -10.55 2.51 16.25
N LYS A 238 -11.27 3.49 15.69
CA LYS A 238 -12.25 3.27 14.62
C LYS A 238 -11.99 4.24 13.47
N ALA A 239 -11.69 3.72 12.29
CA ALA A 239 -11.65 4.49 11.05
C ALA A 239 -13.08 4.64 10.53
N LYS A 240 -13.77 5.74 10.89
CA LYS A 240 -15.20 5.94 10.62
C LYS A 240 -15.41 6.82 9.38
N CYS A 241 -16.14 6.34 8.38
CA CYS A 241 -16.51 7.11 7.18
C CYS A 241 -17.85 6.68 6.58
N CYS A 242 -18.34 7.49 5.63
CA CYS A 242 -19.35 7.04 4.69
C CYS A 242 -18.67 6.24 3.56
N PRO A 243 -18.93 4.92 3.42
CA PRO A 243 -18.23 4.08 2.47
C PRO A 243 -18.57 4.42 1.00
N ASN A 244 -19.70 5.10 0.76
CA ASN A 244 -20.10 5.60 -0.56
C ASN A 244 -19.37 6.91 -0.93
N CYS A 245 -19.23 7.86 0.00
CA CYS A 245 -18.72 9.19 -0.34
C CYS A 245 -17.20 9.24 -0.49
N PHE A 246 -16.44 8.55 0.36
CA PHE A 246 -14.99 8.74 0.36
C PHE A 246 -14.31 8.27 -0.94
N GLN A 247 -14.98 7.39 -1.69
CA GLN A 247 -14.56 6.94 -3.02
C GLN A 247 -14.48 8.07 -4.05
N PHE A 248 -15.22 9.16 -3.81
CA PHE A 248 -15.29 10.33 -4.70
C PHE A 248 -14.61 11.56 -4.08
N SER A 249 -13.81 11.37 -3.04
CA SER A 249 -13.13 12.44 -2.30
C SER A 249 -11.61 12.31 -2.43
N ASP A 250 -10.91 13.42 -2.25
CA ASP A 250 -9.46 13.42 -2.05
C ASP A 250 -9.07 12.95 -0.63
N GLY A 251 -10.00 12.33 0.12
CA GLY A 251 -9.77 11.78 1.45
C GLY A 251 -10.78 12.27 2.48
N ASP A 252 -11.48 11.32 3.10
CA ASP A 252 -12.40 11.59 4.21
C ASP A 252 -11.72 11.37 5.55
N PHE A 253 -11.82 12.36 6.43
CA PHE A 253 -11.16 12.34 7.74
C PHE A 253 -12.13 11.90 8.84
N CYS A 254 -11.59 11.33 9.92
CA CYS A 254 -12.31 11.21 11.19
C CYS A 254 -11.40 11.50 12.39
N ARG A 255 -12.00 11.99 13.48
CA ARG A 255 -11.36 12.07 14.79
C ARG A 255 -11.61 10.79 15.55
N TYR A 256 -10.55 10.12 15.98
CA TYR A 256 -10.71 8.91 16.76
C TYR A 256 -10.55 9.17 18.26
N THR A 257 -11.36 8.44 19.04
CA THR A 257 -11.22 8.38 20.50
C THR A 257 -10.81 6.96 20.87
N VAL A 258 -9.72 6.82 21.63
CA VAL A 258 -9.29 5.51 22.13
C VAL A 258 -10.35 4.96 23.09
N ASP A 259 -10.79 3.73 22.85
CA ASP A 259 -11.90 3.05 23.53
C ASP A 259 -13.23 3.84 23.49
N GLY A 260 -13.41 4.70 22.48
CA GLY A 260 -14.61 5.50 22.28
C GLY A 260 -15.11 5.44 20.84
N GLU A 261 -16.10 6.29 20.55
CA GLU A 261 -16.56 6.52 19.18
C GLU A 261 -15.68 7.52 18.45
N SER A 262 -15.49 7.27 17.16
CA SER A 262 -14.91 8.25 16.25
C SER A 262 -15.98 9.19 15.71
N GLU A 263 -15.57 10.40 15.36
CA GLU A 263 -16.42 11.41 14.72
C GLU A 263 -15.96 11.58 13.27
N ALA A 264 -16.83 11.23 12.30
CA ALA A 264 -16.56 11.43 10.89
C ALA A 264 -16.60 12.93 10.55
N ILE A 265 -15.57 13.41 9.85
CA ILE A 265 -15.48 14.80 9.41
C ILE A 265 -15.95 14.86 7.97
N PHE A 266 -17.14 15.42 7.78
CA PHE A 266 -17.69 15.67 6.46
C PHE A 266 -17.25 17.06 6.00
N GLY A 267 -16.27 17.13 5.09
CA GLY A 267 -15.83 18.39 4.49
C GLY A 267 -16.97 19.13 3.78
N GLU A 268 -16.84 20.45 3.61
CA GLU A 268 -17.83 21.29 2.90
C GLU A 268 -17.89 21.01 1.39
N ASP A 269 -16.98 20.20 0.88
CA ASP A 269 -16.85 19.89 -0.55
C ASP A 269 -18.20 19.43 -1.13
N SER A 270 -18.52 20.03 -2.26
CA SER A 270 -19.85 20.15 -2.89
C SER A 270 -20.51 18.84 -3.35
N PHE A 271 -19.93 17.67 -3.05
CA PHE A 271 -20.52 16.39 -3.43
C PHE A 271 -21.70 16.04 -2.51
N ARG A 272 -22.91 16.40 -2.94
CA ARG A 272 -24.16 15.77 -2.52
C ARG A 272 -24.45 14.64 -3.50
N GLY A 273 -23.91 13.47 -3.23
CA GLY A 273 -24.07 12.28 -4.07
C GLY A 273 -25.35 11.51 -3.79
N GLU A 274 -25.76 10.70 -4.76
CA GLU A 274 -26.69 9.60 -4.51
C GLU A 274 -25.98 8.49 -3.71
N ASP A 275 -26.75 7.67 -3.00
CA ASP A 275 -26.25 6.46 -2.37
C ASP A 275 -26.21 5.33 -3.40
N TYR A 276 -25.03 5.09 -3.97
CA TYR A 276 -24.81 4.02 -4.95
C TYR A 276 -24.55 2.66 -4.28
N LEU A 277 -24.07 2.67 -3.04
CA LEU A 277 -23.79 1.46 -2.29
C LEU A 277 -25.08 0.86 -1.71
N GLY A 278 -25.95 1.71 -1.14
CA GLY A 278 -27.20 1.32 -0.51
C GLY A 278 -27.01 0.37 0.68
N ASP A 279 -28.13 -0.04 1.27
CA ASP A 279 -28.11 -0.99 2.40
C ASP A 279 -27.57 -2.38 2.03
N ILE A 280 -27.76 -2.80 0.77
CA ILE A 280 -27.28 -4.09 0.28
C ILE A 280 -25.75 -4.10 0.25
N GLY A 281 -25.11 -3.08 -0.32
CA GLY A 281 -23.65 -2.99 -0.35
C GLY A 281 -23.05 -2.81 1.04
N VAL A 282 -23.71 -2.04 1.93
CA VAL A 282 -23.28 -1.94 3.34
C VAL A 282 -23.37 -3.30 4.04
N GLU A 283 -24.42 -4.07 3.80
CA GLU A 283 -24.57 -5.41 4.38
C GLU A 283 -23.51 -6.38 3.84
N GLU A 284 -23.20 -6.32 2.55
CA GLU A 284 -22.15 -7.11 1.94
C GLU A 284 -20.78 -6.79 2.54
N LEU A 285 -20.43 -5.50 2.60
CA LEU A 285 -19.21 -5.02 3.25
C LEU A 285 -19.14 -5.51 4.70
N ALA A 286 -20.22 -5.44 5.47
CA ALA A 286 -20.25 -5.89 6.86
C ALA A 286 -20.20 -7.42 7.02
N SER A 287 -20.66 -8.16 6.02
CA SER A 287 -20.77 -9.63 6.05
C SER A 287 -19.46 -10.37 5.75
N ASN A 288 -18.40 -9.66 5.34
CA ASN A 288 -17.08 -10.26 5.14
C ASN A 288 -16.61 -11.02 6.40
N THR A 289 -15.72 -12.01 6.23
CA THR A 289 -15.18 -12.82 7.32
C THR A 289 -13.68 -12.64 7.53
N PHE A 290 -13.12 -11.50 7.12
CA PHE A 290 -11.70 -11.24 7.29
C PHE A 290 -11.31 -11.07 8.75
N VAL A 291 -10.14 -11.61 9.09
CA VAL A 291 -9.53 -11.56 10.42
C VAL A 291 -8.04 -11.24 10.31
N LEU A 292 -7.46 -10.65 11.35
CA LEU A 292 -6.02 -10.47 11.46
C LEU A 292 -5.30 -11.83 11.48
N GLY A 293 -4.35 -12.03 10.58
CA GLY A 293 -3.52 -13.22 10.51
C GLY A 293 -2.65 -13.42 11.76
N ASP A 294 -2.25 -14.67 12.01
CA ASP A 294 -1.52 -15.04 13.24
C ASP A 294 -0.05 -14.62 13.23
N LYS A 295 0.54 -14.45 12.04
CA LYS A 295 1.97 -14.19 11.86
C LYS A 295 2.19 -12.96 11.00
N PRO A 296 3.27 -12.19 11.27
CA PRO A 296 3.69 -11.14 10.36
C PRO A 296 4.15 -11.73 9.03
N VAL A 297 4.07 -10.92 7.99
CA VAL A 297 4.53 -11.19 6.62
C VAL A 297 5.53 -10.11 6.20
N PRO A 298 6.27 -10.28 5.09
CA PRO A 298 7.13 -9.21 4.57
C PRO A 298 6.40 -7.87 4.43
N LEU A 299 7.15 -6.78 4.52
CA LEU A 299 6.57 -5.43 4.53
C LEU A 299 5.80 -5.11 3.25
N ARG A 300 6.21 -5.66 2.11
CA ARG A 300 5.57 -5.44 0.81
C ARG A 300 4.56 -6.52 0.43
N PHE A 301 4.17 -7.39 1.37
CA PHE A 301 3.22 -8.48 1.10
C PHE A 301 1.93 -8.05 0.40
N ALA A 302 1.43 -6.86 0.71
CA ALA A 302 0.21 -6.29 0.15
C ALA A 302 0.48 -5.19 -0.90
N ALA A 303 1.72 -5.07 -1.39
CA ALA A 303 2.17 -4.01 -2.29
C ALA A 303 2.01 -4.37 -3.78
N ASP A 304 1.18 -5.36 -4.10
CA ASP A 304 0.76 -5.72 -5.45
C ASP A 304 -0.75 -6.05 -5.54
N TRP A 305 -1.22 -6.31 -6.76
CA TRP A 305 -2.61 -6.69 -7.05
C TRP A 305 -3.06 -8.00 -6.38
N ASP A 306 -2.13 -8.90 -6.05
CA ASP A 306 -2.42 -10.23 -5.51
C ASP A 306 -2.25 -10.30 -3.97
N GLY A 307 -1.77 -9.21 -3.36
CA GLY A 307 -1.32 -9.15 -1.97
C GLY A 307 -2.43 -8.95 -0.94
N GLY A 308 -3.62 -8.56 -1.35
CA GLY A 308 -4.79 -8.52 -0.48
C GLY A 308 -4.84 -7.31 0.46
N SER A 309 -5.53 -7.52 1.57
CA SER A 309 -5.70 -6.51 2.63
C SER A 309 -4.69 -6.74 3.76
N SER A 310 -4.19 -5.68 4.38
CA SER A 310 -3.19 -5.76 5.45
C SER A 310 -3.28 -4.61 6.45
N VAL A 311 -2.65 -4.79 7.61
CA VAL A 311 -2.35 -3.74 8.58
C VAL A 311 -0.83 -3.58 8.67
N GLY A 312 -0.36 -2.35 8.45
CA GLY A 312 1.05 -2.01 8.36
C GLY A 312 1.69 -2.38 7.01
N GLY A 313 3.02 -2.30 6.95
CA GLY A 313 3.80 -2.56 5.73
C GLY A 313 3.75 -1.42 4.72
N PHE A 314 3.76 -1.78 3.43
CA PHE A 314 3.63 -0.90 2.28
C PHE A 314 2.28 -1.11 1.61
N ALA A 315 1.67 0.00 1.20
CA ALA A 315 0.46 -0.02 0.40
C ALA A 315 0.78 -0.41 -1.05
N PHE A 316 -0.16 -1.07 -1.71
CA PHE A 316 -0.18 -1.14 -3.16
C PHE A 316 -0.88 0.10 -3.72
N TRP A 317 -0.12 1.15 -4.04
CA TRP A 317 -0.66 2.34 -4.69
C TRP A 317 -1.00 2.04 -6.15
N ILE A 318 -2.29 2.08 -6.50
CA ILE A 318 -2.77 1.81 -7.86
C ILE A 318 -2.49 2.99 -8.80
N GLN A 319 -2.59 4.21 -8.25
CA GLN A 319 -2.23 5.44 -8.92
C GLN A 319 -0.87 5.91 -8.38
N ASP A 320 -0.68 7.20 -8.16
CA ASP A 320 0.52 7.69 -7.48
C ASP A 320 0.47 7.40 -5.97
N CYS A 321 1.64 7.27 -5.35
CA CYS A 321 1.74 7.17 -3.90
C CYS A 321 1.13 8.41 -3.26
N GLU A 322 0.23 8.22 -2.31
CA GLU A 322 -0.46 9.32 -1.67
C GLU A 322 -0.34 9.17 -0.16
N ILE A 323 0.42 10.07 0.49
CA ILE A 323 0.44 10.19 1.94
C ILE A 323 -0.09 11.56 2.29
N LYS A 324 -1.22 11.61 3.02
CA LYS A 324 -1.87 12.88 3.35
C LYS A 324 -1.11 13.62 4.43
N MET A 325 -1.23 14.94 4.39
CA MET A 325 -0.76 15.79 5.46
C MET A 325 -1.85 15.90 6.52
N CYS A 326 -1.50 15.70 7.79
CA CYS A 326 -2.44 15.87 8.89
C CYS A 326 -2.94 17.33 8.90
N PRO A 327 -4.26 17.57 8.93
CA PRO A 327 -4.82 18.93 8.89
C PRO A 327 -4.46 19.78 10.11
N ASP A 328 -4.10 19.16 11.24
CA ASP A 328 -3.83 19.88 12.49
C ASP A 328 -2.36 20.26 12.66
N CYS A 329 -1.46 19.26 12.52
CA CYS A 329 -0.03 19.47 12.72
C CYS A 329 0.73 19.71 11.41
N GLY A 330 0.12 19.45 10.25
CA GLY A 330 0.75 19.62 8.94
C GLY A 330 1.93 18.69 8.69
N LYS A 331 2.06 17.57 9.43
CA LYS A 331 3.04 16.51 9.18
C LYS A 331 2.45 15.45 8.23
N PRO A 332 3.28 14.74 7.45
CA PRO A 332 2.84 13.53 6.74
C PRO A 332 2.22 12.54 7.72
N MET A 333 1.05 12.01 7.38
CA MET A 333 0.41 10.93 8.12
C MET A 333 1.16 9.61 7.87
N LYS A 334 0.86 8.61 8.69
CA LYS A 334 1.46 7.28 8.55
C LYS A 334 0.43 6.31 7.96
N TYR A 335 0.78 5.65 6.86
CA TYR A 335 0.02 4.53 6.32
C TYR A 335 -0.20 3.47 7.41
N LEU A 336 -1.46 3.12 7.62
CA LEU A 336 -1.92 2.22 8.68
C LEU A 336 -2.37 0.88 8.11
N ALA A 337 -3.19 0.87 7.06
CA ALA A 337 -3.79 -0.35 6.53
C ALA A 337 -4.35 -0.14 5.12
N GLN A 338 -4.59 -1.23 4.41
CA GLN A 338 -5.38 -1.23 3.18
C GLN A 338 -6.43 -2.34 3.18
N ILE A 339 -7.51 -2.10 2.43
CA ILE A 339 -8.56 -3.06 2.12
C ILE A 339 -8.66 -3.15 0.60
N GLN A 340 -8.48 -4.35 0.06
CA GLN A 340 -8.71 -4.62 -1.36
C GLN A 340 -10.20 -4.85 -1.59
N TRP A 341 -10.83 -4.01 -2.42
CA TRP A 341 -12.28 -3.89 -2.46
C TRP A 341 -12.99 -5.13 -2.96
N ASP A 342 -12.50 -5.72 -4.04
CA ASP A 342 -13.04 -6.93 -4.67
C ASP A 342 -13.05 -8.16 -3.73
N THR A 343 -12.36 -8.06 -2.58
CA THR A 343 -12.37 -9.10 -1.55
C THR A 343 -13.53 -8.96 -0.56
N VAL A 344 -14.11 -7.77 -0.41
CA VAL A 344 -15.18 -7.46 0.55
C VAL A 344 -16.47 -6.94 -0.09
N LEU A 345 -16.43 -6.49 -1.34
CA LEU A 345 -17.54 -5.96 -2.13
C LEU A 345 -17.43 -6.46 -3.57
N ASP A 346 -18.41 -7.26 -4.02
CA ASP A 346 -18.42 -7.79 -5.38
C ASP A 346 -18.59 -6.67 -6.42
N GLY A 347 -17.80 -6.74 -7.49
CA GLY A 347 -17.80 -5.75 -8.57
C GLY A 347 -17.20 -4.39 -8.21
N MET A 348 -16.62 -4.22 -7.02
CA MET A 348 -15.89 -3.01 -6.66
C MET A 348 -14.39 -3.18 -6.91
N GLU A 349 -13.81 -2.27 -7.70
CA GLU A 349 -12.39 -2.30 -8.04
C GLU A 349 -11.56 -1.39 -7.14
N GLY A 350 -10.27 -1.70 -7.05
CA GLY A 350 -9.27 -0.90 -6.37
C GLY A 350 -9.14 -1.17 -4.88
N ASN A 351 -8.55 -0.19 -4.18
CA ASN A 351 -8.21 -0.29 -2.76
C ASN A 351 -8.78 0.87 -1.97
N ALA A 352 -9.09 0.62 -0.70
CA ALA A 352 -9.16 1.64 0.32
C ALA A 352 -7.90 1.64 1.17
N TYR A 353 -7.34 2.81 1.41
CA TYR A 353 -6.19 3.01 2.30
C TYR A 353 -6.62 3.78 3.52
N ILE A 354 -5.96 3.49 4.63
CA ILE A 354 -6.18 4.15 5.91
C ILE A 354 -4.83 4.69 6.37
N GLU A 355 -4.79 5.96 6.75
CA GLU A 355 -3.61 6.59 7.33
C GLU A 355 -3.95 7.23 8.67
N ILE A 356 -2.96 7.36 9.55
CA ILE A 356 -3.14 7.82 10.92
C ILE A 356 -2.13 8.89 11.32
N CYS A 357 -2.62 9.91 12.00
CA CYS A 357 -1.82 10.84 12.80
C CYS A 357 -2.14 10.60 14.28
N LYS A 358 -1.21 9.95 14.98
CA LYS A 358 -1.39 9.61 16.39
C LYS A 358 -1.35 10.83 17.32
N ASP A 359 -0.53 11.83 16.99
CA ASP A 359 -0.38 13.06 17.76
C ASP A 359 -1.71 13.84 17.83
N CYS A 360 -2.42 13.93 16.70
CA CYS A 360 -3.64 14.73 16.55
C CYS A 360 -4.93 13.89 16.63
N LYS A 361 -4.80 12.58 16.82
CA LYS A 361 -5.90 11.61 16.85
C LYS A 361 -6.80 11.68 15.62
N THR A 362 -6.17 11.72 14.45
CA THR A 362 -6.84 11.86 13.15
C THR A 362 -6.54 10.64 12.29
N ILE A 363 -7.56 10.14 11.61
CA ILE A 363 -7.43 9.13 10.56
C ILE A 363 -7.99 9.72 9.25
N VAL A 364 -7.42 9.32 8.13
CA VAL A 364 -7.97 9.58 6.79
C VAL A 364 -8.16 8.27 6.05
N MET A 365 -9.24 8.21 5.27
CA MET A 365 -9.56 7.10 4.37
C MET A 365 -9.46 7.59 2.93
N LEU A 366 -8.73 6.87 2.10
CA LEU A 366 -8.47 7.16 0.70
C LEU A 366 -8.92 6.00 -0.17
N HIS A 367 -9.25 6.28 -1.43
CA HIS A 367 -9.58 5.28 -2.41
C HIS A 367 -8.79 5.52 -3.70
N GLN A 368 -8.25 4.46 -4.29
CA GLN A 368 -7.71 4.48 -5.65
C GLN A 368 -8.23 3.27 -6.43
N GLN A 369 -8.38 3.45 -7.75
CA GLN A 369 -8.81 2.42 -8.70
C GLN A 369 -8.14 2.68 -10.07
N THR A 370 -8.21 1.68 -10.95
CA THR A 370 -7.61 1.67 -12.31
C THR A 370 -8.32 2.53 -13.33
#